data_AF-A0A445C1B5-F1
#
_entry.id   AF-A0A445C1B5-F1
#
_cell.length_a   1.000
_cell.length_b   1.000
_cell.length_c   1.000
_cell.angle_alpha   90.00
_cell.angle_beta   90.00
_cell.angle_gamma   90.00
#
_symmetry.space_group_name_H-M   'P 1'
#
loop_
_entity.id
_entity.type
_entity.pdbx_description
1 polymer ?
#
loop_
_entity_poly.entity_id
_entity_poly.type
_entity_poly.pdbx_seq_one_letter_code
_entity_poly.pdbx_strand_id
1 'polypeptide(L)'
;MVEEEDGDGGGGNFIHYGGLDSMDKDIFLDIAYFFKGWFQDTVIAMLKGRGYHLEIGIATLIVRSLLTINEEGRLKIHDLVEEMGKHIIIQEFPNDPSKHSMLQNYEDIDIVLTQKKINGKFFTGTEATQSIVLDDNTALKLLILDGVKVPIRSYIPPLLRVLRWIECPMETVSFMDQYYELVEINLRYYGKGCLRIGSDRIWPKIRFNPHNFHRIGSDMISALFSAGSDPIPIRKCADRIGYRIYPHN
;
A
#
# COMPACT_ATOMS: atom_id res chain seq x y z
N MET A 1 -31.45 -5.00 51.42
CA MET A 1 -31.27 -3.57 51.12
C MET A 1 -29.82 -3.46 50.66
N VAL A 2 -29.47 -3.67 49.39
CA VAL A 2 -29.99 -3.14 48.12
C VAL A 2 -30.23 -1.64 48.17
N GLU A 3 -29.33 -0.91 47.51
CA GLU A 3 -29.50 0.06 46.42
C GLU A 3 -28.05 0.49 46.08
N GLU A 4 -27.39 0.03 45.01
CA GLU A 4 -27.54 0.37 43.57
C GLU A 4 -27.83 1.86 43.31
N GLU A 5 -26.81 2.59 42.84
CA GLU A 5 -26.93 3.54 41.73
C GLU A 5 -25.64 3.54 40.90
N ASP A 6 -25.85 3.55 39.59
CA ASP A 6 -24.93 3.20 38.51
C ASP A 6 -24.05 4.36 38.05
N GLY A 7 -22.80 4.04 37.74
CA GLY A 7 -21.89 4.88 36.95
C GLY A 7 -21.39 4.11 35.75
N ASP A 8 -22.20 4.07 34.68
CA ASP A 8 -21.79 3.62 33.35
C ASP A 8 -20.64 4.49 32.82
N GLY A 9 -19.57 3.82 32.39
CA GLY A 9 -18.36 4.44 31.88
C GLY A 9 -17.45 3.37 31.32
N GLY A 10 -17.77 2.90 30.11
CA GLY A 10 -17.06 1.87 29.35
C GLY A 10 -15.53 2.02 29.36
N GLY A 11 -14.91 1.44 30.38
CA GLY A 11 -13.46 1.40 30.59
C GLY A 11 -12.93 0.01 30.30
N GLY A 12 -12.93 -0.39 29.03
CA GLY A 12 -12.39 -1.69 28.63
C GLY A 12 -11.83 -1.62 27.22
N ASN A 13 -10.61 -1.06 27.07
CA ASN A 13 -9.61 -1.39 26.02
C ASN A 13 -8.42 -0.41 25.91
N PHE A 14 -8.37 0.69 26.69
CA PHE A 14 -7.31 1.72 26.56
C PHE A 14 -5.94 1.39 27.17
N ILE A 15 -5.82 0.31 27.95
CA ILE A 15 -4.59 -0.01 28.70
C ILE A 15 -3.42 -0.34 27.77
N HIS A 16 -3.72 -0.73 26.53
CA HIS A 16 -2.75 -1.35 25.65
C HIS A 16 -2.00 -0.36 24.73
N TYR A 17 -2.74 0.59 24.11
CA TYR A 17 -2.18 1.70 23.32
C TYR A 17 -1.65 2.85 24.21
N GLY A 18 -2.31 3.11 25.35
CA GLY A 18 -1.94 4.21 26.25
C GLY A 18 -0.49 4.17 26.74
N GLY A 19 0.06 2.96 26.90
CA GLY A 19 1.43 2.71 27.35
C GLY A 19 2.51 2.66 26.27
N LEU A 20 2.19 2.99 25.01
CA LEU A 20 3.18 3.18 23.95
C LEU A 20 3.90 4.53 24.11
N ASP A 21 5.17 4.59 23.71
CA ASP A 21 5.86 5.86 23.54
C ASP A 21 5.30 6.63 22.33
N SER A 22 5.69 7.90 22.19
CA SER A 22 5.16 8.75 21.11
C SER A 22 5.51 8.22 19.71
N MET A 23 6.68 7.61 19.54
CA MET A 23 7.13 7.12 18.24
C MET A 23 6.33 5.88 17.82
N ASP A 24 6.16 4.92 18.73
CA ASP A 24 5.38 3.71 18.48
C ASP A 24 3.90 4.02 18.27
N LYS A 25 3.37 5.05 18.94
CA LYS A 25 2.02 5.57 18.70
C LYS A 25 1.87 6.07 17.27
N ASP A 26 2.80 6.90 16.79
CA ASP A 26 2.74 7.43 15.43
C ASP A 26 2.88 6.30 14.38
N ILE A 27 3.79 5.34 14.60
CA ILE A 27 3.93 4.16 13.73
C ILE A 27 2.64 3.35 13.68
N PHE A 28 2.00 3.10 14.83
CA PHE A 28 0.74 2.39 14.90
C PHE A 28 -0.35 3.09 14.10
N LEU A 29 -0.49 4.41 14.28
CA LEU A 29 -1.50 5.21 13.59
C LEU A 29 -1.27 5.24 12.07
N ASP A 30 -0.02 5.39 11.61
CA ASP A 30 0.33 5.31 10.20
C ASP A 30 -0.08 3.94 9.61
N ILE A 31 0.22 2.83 10.30
CA ILE A 31 -0.11 1.48 9.82
C ILE A 31 -1.62 1.22 9.86
N ALA A 32 -2.29 1.59 10.94
CA ALA A 32 -3.73 1.41 11.10
C ALA A 32 -4.53 2.16 10.04
N TYR A 33 -4.07 3.35 9.67
CA TYR A 33 -4.79 4.20 8.74
C TYR A 33 -4.46 3.89 7.27
N PHE A 34 -3.18 3.68 6.93
CA PHE A 34 -2.75 3.57 5.54
C PHE A 34 -2.25 2.19 5.13
N PHE A 35 -1.53 1.51 6.03
CA PHE A 35 -0.70 0.36 5.65
C PHE A 35 -1.24 -1.00 6.14
N LYS A 36 -2.48 -1.08 6.63
CA LYS A 36 -3.12 -2.37 6.92
C LYS A 36 -3.11 -3.25 5.66
N GLY A 37 -2.55 -4.45 5.79
CA GLY A 37 -2.45 -5.43 4.72
C GLY A 37 -1.25 -5.24 3.78
N TRP A 38 -0.38 -4.27 4.03
CA TRP A 38 0.86 -4.07 3.27
C TRP A 38 2.00 -4.93 3.80
N PHE A 39 2.99 -5.23 2.97
CA PHE A 39 4.17 -5.97 3.42
C PHE A 39 5.00 -5.13 4.38
N GLN A 40 5.49 -5.73 5.46
CA GLN A 40 6.25 -5.04 6.50
C GLN A 40 7.43 -4.24 5.90
N ASP A 41 8.29 -4.88 5.11
CA ASP A 41 9.42 -4.15 4.52
C ASP A 41 9.02 -3.18 3.40
N THR A 42 7.77 -3.17 2.92
CA THR A 42 7.29 -2.05 2.08
C THR A 42 7.04 -0.84 2.97
N VAL A 43 6.35 -1.04 4.08
CA VAL A 43 6.07 0.04 5.05
C VAL A 43 7.37 0.62 5.59
N ILE A 44 8.31 -0.23 6.02
CA ILE A 44 9.63 0.22 6.48
C ILE A 44 10.31 1.05 5.38
N ALA A 45 10.35 0.53 4.16
CA ALA A 45 11.01 1.20 3.06
C ALA A 45 10.37 2.55 2.75
N MET A 46 9.03 2.66 2.80
CA MET A 46 8.28 3.90 2.58
C MET A 46 8.50 4.94 3.69
N LEU A 47 8.56 4.50 4.94
CA LEU A 47 8.70 5.39 6.10
C LEU A 47 10.16 5.64 6.50
N LYS A 48 11.15 4.99 5.86
CA LYS A 48 12.59 5.05 6.20
C LYS A 48 13.15 6.47 6.34
N GLY A 49 12.62 7.44 5.58
CA GLY A 49 13.05 8.85 5.64
C GLY A 49 12.61 9.61 6.90
N ARG A 50 11.69 9.06 7.71
CA ARG A 50 11.11 9.75 8.88
C ARG A 50 11.97 9.72 10.15
N GLY A 51 13.13 9.06 10.12
CA GLY A 51 14.04 8.99 11.28
C GLY A 51 13.55 8.08 12.42
N TYR A 52 12.49 7.31 12.21
CA TYR A 52 12.01 6.31 13.15
C TYR A 52 12.85 5.03 13.10
N HIS A 53 12.97 4.34 14.25
CA HIS A 53 13.41 2.95 14.29
C HIS A 53 12.23 2.03 13.97
N LEU A 54 11.77 2.05 12.72
CA LEU A 54 10.53 1.38 12.26
C LEU A 54 10.51 -0.12 12.57
N GLU A 55 11.65 -0.79 12.43
CA GLU A 55 11.81 -2.20 12.75
C GLU A 55 11.53 -2.47 14.24
N ILE A 56 12.07 -1.61 15.12
CA ILE A 56 11.89 -1.71 16.56
C ILE A 56 10.44 -1.39 16.92
N GLY A 57 9.88 -0.30 16.39
CA GLY A 57 8.50 0.08 16.69
C GLY A 57 7.47 -0.95 16.22
N ILE A 58 7.63 -1.50 15.00
CA ILE A 58 6.77 -2.61 14.53
C ILE A 58 6.92 -3.83 15.44
N ALA A 59 8.14 -4.18 15.86
CA ALA A 59 8.34 -5.29 16.80
C ALA A 59 7.66 -5.04 18.15
N THR A 60 7.76 -3.82 18.71
CA THR A 60 7.05 -3.43 19.94
C THR A 60 5.55 -3.61 19.77
N LEU A 61 4.98 -3.10 18.69
CA LEU A 61 3.54 -3.21 18.41
C LEU A 61 3.07 -4.67 18.26
N ILE A 62 3.92 -5.57 17.75
CA ILE A 62 3.64 -7.02 17.68
C ILE A 62 3.70 -7.68 19.06
N VAL A 63 4.73 -7.41 19.86
CA VAL A 63 4.84 -7.92 21.25
C VAL A 63 3.62 -7.51 22.06
N ARG A 64 3.12 -6.32 21.77
CA ARG A 64 1.94 -5.73 22.36
C ARG A 64 0.63 -6.27 21.70
N SER A 65 0.68 -7.03 20.61
CA SER A 65 -0.54 -7.55 19.94
C SER A 65 -1.45 -6.45 19.34
N LEU A 66 -0.91 -5.26 19.06
CA LEU A 66 -1.59 -4.24 18.24
C LEU A 66 -1.41 -4.51 16.75
N LEU A 67 -0.33 -5.22 16.42
CA LEU A 67 -0.03 -5.71 15.08
C LEU A 67 0.22 -7.21 15.12
N THR A 68 -0.08 -7.86 14.00
CA THR A 68 0.44 -9.19 13.68
C THR A 68 0.97 -9.19 12.25
N ILE A 69 1.79 -10.17 11.92
CA ILE A 69 2.26 -10.40 10.55
C ILE A 69 1.69 -11.73 10.10
N ASN A 70 1.00 -11.76 8.96
CA ASN A 70 0.50 -13.02 8.42
C ASN A 70 1.61 -13.83 7.75
N GLU A 71 1.30 -15.05 7.33
CA GLU A 71 2.24 -15.94 6.64
C GLU A 71 2.84 -15.34 5.36
N GLU A 72 2.17 -14.36 4.75
CA GLU A 72 2.66 -13.64 3.58
C GLU A 72 3.56 -12.45 3.94
N GLY A 73 3.89 -12.22 5.21
CA GLY A 73 4.71 -11.07 5.62
C GLY A 73 3.95 -9.73 5.61
N ARG A 74 2.61 -9.76 5.59
CA ARG A 74 1.76 -8.55 5.62
C ARG A 74 1.35 -8.18 7.02
N LEU A 75 1.36 -6.88 7.29
CA LEU A 75 0.85 -6.30 8.52
C LEU A 75 -0.66 -6.51 8.62
N LYS A 76 -1.11 -7.03 9.75
CA LYS A 76 -2.50 -7.25 10.11
C LYS A 76 -2.79 -6.51 11.40
N ILE A 77 -3.97 -5.89 11.43
CA ILE A 77 -4.53 -5.27 12.62
C ILE A 77 -5.93 -5.85 12.76
N HIS A 78 -6.26 -6.30 13.97
CA HIS A 78 -7.61 -6.74 14.31
C HIS A 78 -8.61 -5.60 14.09
N ASP A 79 -9.78 -5.90 13.54
CA ASP A 79 -10.72 -4.86 13.09
C ASP A 79 -11.07 -3.86 14.21
N LEU A 80 -11.28 -4.33 15.45
CA LEU A 80 -11.51 -3.41 16.60
C LEU A 80 -10.32 -2.50 16.92
N VAL A 81 -9.09 -3.01 16.77
CA VAL A 81 -7.86 -2.24 17.01
C VAL A 81 -7.63 -1.23 15.89
N GLU A 82 -7.96 -1.59 14.66
CA GLU A 82 -7.92 -0.69 13.50
C GLU A 82 -8.91 0.44 13.66
N GLU A 83 -10.17 0.12 13.99
CA GLU A 83 -11.22 1.12 14.21
C GLU A 83 -10.86 2.05 15.37
N MET A 84 -10.25 1.52 16.45
CA MET A 84 -9.67 2.35 17.51
C MET A 84 -8.61 3.31 16.96
N GLY A 85 -7.64 2.83 16.18
CA GLY A 85 -6.59 3.67 15.59
C GLY A 85 -7.16 4.77 14.68
N LYS A 86 -8.16 4.43 13.85
CA LYS A 86 -8.86 5.41 13.00
C LYS A 86 -9.63 6.44 13.83
N HIS A 87 -10.32 6.00 14.87
CA HIS A 87 -11.04 6.89 15.79
C HIS A 87 -10.09 7.86 16.50
N ILE A 88 -8.92 7.40 16.95
CA ILE A 88 -7.91 8.25 17.59
C ILE A 88 -7.47 9.37 16.63
N ILE A 89 -7.19 9.06 15.36
CA ILE A 89 -6.83 10.09 14.37
C ILE A 89 -7.94 11.13 14.21
N ILE A 90 -9.20 10.69 14.16
CA ILE A 90 -10.37 11.57 14.02
C ILE A 90 -10.57 12.45 15.27
N GLN A 91 -10.37 11.90 16.47
CA GLN A 91 -10.67 12.57 17.74
C GLN A 91 -9.54 13.48 18.25
N GLU A 92 -8.29 13.05 18.13
CA GLU A 92 -7.15 13.80 18.69
C GLU A 92 -6.70 14.93 17.77
N PHE A 93 -7.03 14.87 16.47
CA PHE A 93 -6.59 15.86 15.48
C PHE A 93 -7.74 16.46 14.65
N PRO A 94 -8.82 16.97 15.27
CA PRO A 94 -9.98 17.45 14.55
C PRO A 94 -9.69 18.74 13.75
N ASN A 95 -8.67 19.51 14.14
CA ASN A 95 -8.33 20.81 13.59
C ASN A 95 -6.82 21.08 13.50
N ASP A 96 -5.95 20.08 13.67
CA ASP A 96 -4.48 20.28 13.69
C ASP A 96 -3.91 20.18 12.26
N PRO A 97 -3.50 21.32 11.64
CA PRO A 97 -2.93 21.32 10.31
C PRO A 97 -1.64 20.52 10.23
N SER A 98 -0.94 20.30 11.35
CA SER A 98 0.37 19.63 11.46
C SER A 98 0.25 18.11 11.49
N LYS A 99 -0.86 17.58 12.01
CA LYS A 99 -1.23 16.15 11.87
C LYS A 99 -1.99 15.89 10.58
N HIS A 100 -2.74 16.87 10.07
CA HIS A 100 -3.01 16.94 8.63
C HIS A 100 -1.72 17.05 7.82
N SER A 101 -0.65 17.65 8.35
CA SER A 101 0.69 17.71 7.75
C SER A 101 1.53 16.47 8.03
N MET A 102 1.04 15.54 8.85
CA MET A 102 1.58 14.18 9.01
C MET A 102 0.91 13.25 7.99
N LEU A 103 -0.38 13.50 7.71
CA LEU A 103 -1.11 13.09 6.51
C LEU A 103 -0.61 13.81 5.22
N GLN A 104 0.03 14.99 5.32
CA GLN A 104 0.73 15.70 4.24
C GLN A 104 2.26 15.58 4.32
N ASN A 105 2.88 14.89 5.29
CA ASN A 105 4.32 14.52 5.27
C ASN A 105 4.57 13.38 4.26
N TYR A 106 3.51 13.02 3.55
CA TYR A 106 3.55 12.42 2.24
C TYR A 106 3.83 13.47 1.14
N GLU A 107 4.21 14.71 1.43
CA GLU A 107 4.70 15.66 0.42
C GLU A 107 6.02 15.19 -0.23
N ASP A 108 6.76 14.29 0.43
CA ASP A 108 7.87 13.52 -0.18
C ASP A 108 7.44 12.22 -0.86
N ILE A 109 6.16 11.86 -0.76
CA ILE A 109 5.51 10.69 -1.33
C ILE A 109 4.27 11.23 -2.04
N ASP A 110 4.39 11.88 -3.21
CA ASP A 110 3.19 12.37 -3.91
C ASP A 110 2.17 11.21 -3.96
N ILE A 111 1.04 11.34 -3.25
CA ILE A 111 0.01 10.32 -3.15
C ILE A 111 -1.13 10.77 -4.05
N VAL A 112 -1.39 10.01 -5.11
CA VAL A 112 -2.61 10.18 -5.90
C VAL A 112 -3.64 9.22 -5.35
N LEU A 113 -4.49 9.70 -4.44
CA LEU A 113 -5.72 9.01 -4.04
C LEU A 113 -6.87 9.61 -4.85
N THR A 114 -7.29 8.95 -5.91
CA THR A 114 -8.47 9.35 -6.70
C THR A 114 -9.75 8.72 -6.15
N GLN A 115 -9.95 8.84 -4.84
CA GLN A 115 -11.27 8.70 -4.22
C GLN A 115 -11.58 10.04 -3.54
N LYS A 116 -12.28 10.93 -4.27
CA LYS A 116 -12.88 12.20 -3.82
C LYS A 116 -12.36 12.79 -2.48
N LYS A 117 -11.35 13.68 -2.52
CA LYS A 117 -11.44 15.15 -2.27
C LYS A 117 -10.05 15.77 -1.96
N ILE A 118 -9.62 16.64 -2.88
CA ILE A 118 -8.78 17.86 -2.85
C ILE A 118 -8.09 18.28 -1.52
N ASN A 119 -6.75 18.33 -1.52
CA ASN A 119 -5.88 19.47 -1.11
C ASN A 119 -4.39 19.04 -1.09
N GLY A 120 -3.61 19.32 -2.16
CA GLY A 120 -2.16 19.08 -2.14
C GLY A 120 -1.42 19.30 -3.46
N LYS A 121 -1.67 18.48 -4.49
CA LYS A 121 -1.20 18.69 -5.88
C LYS A 121 -1.91 17.70 -6.83
N PHE A 122 -2.12 18.12 -8.07
CA PHE A 122 -3.20 17.67 -8.95
C PHE A 122 -2.93 16.36 -9.71
N PHE A 123 -3.92 15.47 -9.70
CA PHE A 123 -4.29 14.69 -10.89
C PHE A 123 -5.71 15.06 -11.27
N THR A 124 -5.89 15.58 -12.49
CA THR A 124 -7.19 16.06 -13.00
C THR A 124 -8.06 14.92 -13.49
N GLY A 125 -8.47 14.02 -12.59
CA GLY A 125 -9.53 13.04 -12.84
C GLY A 125 -10.89 13.60 -12.43
N THR A 126 -11.48 14.51 -13.22
CA THR A 126 -12.90 14.85 -13.08
C THR A 126 -13.76 13.74 -13.70
N GLU A 127 -15.06 13.69 -13.41
CA GLU A 127 -16.01 12.76 -14.06
C GLU A 127 -16.03 12.92 -15.61
N ALA A 128 -15.44 14.00 -16.15
CA ALA A 128 -15.24 14.24 -17.58
C ALA A 128 -13.89 13.72 -18.14
N THR A 129 -12.96 13.29 -17.29
CA THR A 129 -11.60 12.93 -17.70
C THR A 129 -11.56 11.49 -18.24
N GLN A 130 -11.20 11.34 -19.51
CA GLN A 130 -11.09 10.04 -20.17
C GLN A 130 -9.79 9.27 -19.86
N SER A 131 -8.78 9.93 -19.25
CA SER A 131 -7.49 9.32 -18.94
C SER A 131 -6.68 10.10 -17.90
N ILE A 132 -5.81 9.40 -17.18
CA ILE A 132 -4.80 9.97 -16.28
C ILE A 132 -3.51 10.23 -17.07
N VAL A 133 -2.85 11.36 -16.81
CA VAL A 133 -1.51 11.66 -17.32
C VAL A 133 -0.60 11.91 -16.12
N LEU A 134 0.44 11.09 -15.99
CA LEU A 134 1.51 11.21 -14.99
C LEU A 134 2.67 11.98 -15.59
N ASP A 135 3.16 12.95 -14.84
CA ASP A 135 4.41 13.67 -15.15
C ASP A 135 5.59 12.77 -14.75
N ASP A 136 6.53 12.61 -15.68
CA ASP A 136 7.70 11.74 -15.57
C ASP A 136 8.77 12.30 -14.63
N ASN A 137 8.67 13.59 -14.28
CA ASN A 137 9.59 14.29 -13.39
C ASN A 137 9.04 14.44 -11.95
N THR A 138 8.05 13.62 -11.59
CA THR A 138 7.43 13.64 -10.27
C THR A 138 8.26 12.87 -9.25
N ALA A 139 8.35 13.39 -8.02
CA ALA A 139 8.87 12.65 -6.87
C ALA A 139 7.84 11.64 -6.32
N LEU A 140 6.95 11.16 -7.20
CA LEU A 140 5.85 10.27 -6.91
C LEU A 140 6.38 8.92 -6.45
N LYS A 141 6.22 8.63 -5.16
CA LYS A 141 6.60 7.33 -4.56
C LYS A 141 5.42 6.39 -4.39
N LEU A 142 4.18 6.90 -4.35
CA LEU A 142 2.99 6.07 -4.12
C LEU A 142 1.80 6.45 -5.03
N LEU A 143 1.29 5.48 -5.78
CA LEU A 143 0.13 5.64 -6.64
C LEU A 143 -0.96 4.64 -6.23
N ILE A 144 -2.13 5.13 -5.79
CA ILE A 144 -3.28 4.30 -5.39
C ILE A 144 -4.51 4.69 -6.22
N LEU A 145 -4.87 3.84 -7.16
CA LEU A 145 -5.94 4.07 -8.13
C LEU A 145 -7.15 3.14 -7.93
N ASP A 146 -7.37 2.69 -6.70
CA ASP A 146 -8.44 1.73 -6.40
C ASP A 146 -9.84 2.28 -6.76
N GLY A 147 -10.57 1.53 -7.58
CA GLY A 147 -11.89 1.91 -8.08
C GLY A 147 -11.86 2.90 -9.26
N VAL A 148 -10.68 3.32 -9.69
CA VAL A 148 -10.49 4.25 -10.80
C VAL A 148 -10.50 3.49 -12.12
N LYS A 149 -11.50 3.73 -12.95
CA LYS A 149 -11.75 2.98 -14.21
C LYS A 149 -11.30 3.72 -15.46
N VAL A 150 -10.44 4.73 -15.30
CA VAL A 150 -9.86 5.49 -16.43
C VAL A 150 -8.40 5.08 -16.65
N PRO A 151 -7.94 4.87 -17.89
CA PRO A 151 -6.57 4.44 -18.16
C PRO A 151 -5.55 5.56 -17.92
N ILE A 152 -4.31 5.17 -17.62
CA ILE A 152 -3.15 6.08 -17.70
C ILE A 152 -2.70 6.16 -19.17
N ARG A 153 -2.45 7.36 -19.70
CA ARG A 153 -1.94 7.60 -21.07
C ARG A 153 -0.46 7.98 -21.13
N SER A 154 0.22 7.97 -20.00
CA SER A 154 1.66 8.17 -19.86
C SER A 154 2.34 6.91 -19.34
N TYR A 155 3.66 6.95 -19.21
CA TYR A 155 4.41 5.92 -18.49
C TYR A 155 4.26 6.08 -16.97
N ILE A 156 4.47 4.98 -16.25
CA ILE A 156 4.64 5.03 -14.80
C ILE A 156 5.95 5.75 -14.45
N PRO A 157 5.98 6.73 -13.53
CA PRO A 157 7.21 7.44 -13.16
C PRO A 157 8.27 6.52 -12.55
N PRO A 158 9.57 6.73 -12.84
CA PRO A 158 10.67 5.84 -12.41
C PRO A 158 10.89 5.80 -10.90
N LEU A 159 10.61 6.92 -10.22
CA LEU A 159 10.77 7.04 -8.77
C LEU A 159 9.60 6.41 -7.99
N LEU A 160 8.62 5.83 -8.69
CA LEU A 160 7.49 5.18 -8.07
C LEU A 160 7.95 3.91 -7.35
N ARG A 161 7.68 3.87 -6.04
CA ARG A 161 8.03 2.76 -5.16
C ARG A 161 6.88 1.81 -4.97
N VAL A 162 5.65 2.32 -5.00
CA VAL A 162 4.46 1.49 -4.85
C VAL A 162 3.37 1.89 -5.83
N LEU A 163 2.86 0.90 -6.55
CA LEU A 163 1.69 1.01 -7.42
C LEU A 163 0.58 0.08 -6.94
N ARG A 164 -0.55 0.64 -6.55
CA ARG A 164 -1.77 -0.10 -6.23
C ARG A 164 -2.91 0.34 -7.15
N TRP A 165 -3.53 -0.62 -7.81
CA TRP A 165 -4.67 -0.37 -8.67
C TRP A 165 -5.62 -1.57 -8.69
N ILE A 166 -6.57 -1.55 -7.76
CA ILE A 166 -7.68 -2.50 -7.74
C ILE A 166 -8.75 -2.02 -8.72
N GLU A 167 -9.20 -2.93 -9.59
CA GLU A 167 -10.03 -2.62 -10.75
C GLU A 167 -9.26 -1.80 -11.80
N CYS A 168 -8.02 -2.20 -12.09
CA CYS A 168 -7.22 -1.63 -13.17
C CYS A 168 -7.89 -1.87 -14.55
N PRO A 169 -8.16 -0.83 -15.34
CA PRO A 169 -8.76 -0.93 -16.67
C PRO A 169 -7.74 -1.27 -17.76
N MET A 170 -6.45 -1.18 -17.46
CA MET A 170 -5.38 -1.30 -18.45
C MET A 170 -5.01 -2.76 -18.68
N GLU A 171 -5.08 -3.20 -19.93
CA GLU A 171 -4.53 -4.50 -20.34
C GLU A 171 -3.00 -4.47 -20.34
N THR A 172 -2.39 -3.32 -20.65
CA THR A 172 -0.94 -3.12 -20.61
C THR A 172 -0.62 -1.90 -19.76
N VAL A 173 0.22 -2.05 -18.74
CA VAL A 173 0.77 -0.91 -17.97
C VAL A 173 2.15 -0.58 -18.53
N SER A 174 2.32 0.66 -18.99
CA SER A 174 3.55 1.10 -19.68
C SER A 174 4.60 1.61 -18.70
N PHE A 175 5.82 1.10 -18.83
CA PHE A 175 6.99 1.54 -18.07
C PHE A 175 8.03 2.10 -19.04
N MET A 176 8.72 3.16 -18.65
CA MET A 176 9.84 3.75 -19.37
C MET A 176 10.97 2.75 -19.49
N ASP A 177 11.82 2.94 -20.50
CA ASP A 177 13.06 2.20 -20.66
C ASP A 177 14.14 2.78 -19.71
N GLN A 178 13.96 2.62 -18.39
CA GLN A 178 14.90 3.05 -17.33
C GLN A 178 14.83 2.17 -16.07
N TYR A 179 15.67 2.45 -15.06
CA TYR A 179 15.60 1.76 -13.76
C TYR A 179 14.44 2.31 -12.93
N TYR A 180 13.76 1.43 -12.19
CA TYR A 180 12.63 1.78 -11.33
C TYR A 180 12.98 1.53 -9.86
N GLU A 181 12.52 2.40 -8.97
CA GLU A 181 12.58 2.20 -7.51
C GLU A 181 11.41 1.37 -6.96
N LEU A 182 10.66 0.71 -7.85
CA LEU A 182 9.45 -0.04 -7.51
C LEU A 182 9.80 -1.19 -6.56
N VAL A 183 9.17 -1.19 -5.38
CA VAL A 183 9.32 -2.24 -4.36
C VAL A 183 8.05 -3.05 -4.19
N GLU A 184 6.88 -2.49 -4.53
CA GLU A 184 5.61 -3.20 -4.45
C GLU A 184 4.67 -2.84 -5.61
N ILE A 185 4.08 -3.88 -6.21
CA ILE A 185 3.04 -3.75 -7.22
C ILE A 185 1.82 -4.57 -6.84
N ASN A 186 0.66 -3.93 -6.85
CA ASN A 186 -0.59 -4.53 -6.44
C ASN A 186 -1.71 -4.17 -7.42
N LEU A 187 -1.77 -4.93 -8.50
CA LEU A 187 -2.69 -4.69 -9.61
C LEU A 187 -3.75 -5.79 -9.65
N ARG A 188 -5.02 -5.39 -9.79
CA ARG A 188 -6.12 -6.31 -10.10
C ARG A 188 -6.81 -5.85 -11.38
N TYR A 189 -6.41 -6.44 -12.50
CA TYR A 189 -7.04 -6.20 -13.79
C TYR A 189 -8.45 -6.77 -13.84
N TYR A 190 -9.42 -5.97 -14.31
CA TYR A 190 -10.83 -6.39 -14.40
C TYR A 190 -11.29 -6.71 -15.83
N GLY A 191 -10.45 -6.48 -16.84
CA GLY A 191 -10.82 -6.73 -18.23
C GLY A 191 -10.76 -8.20 -18.63
N LYS A 192 -11.14 -8.50 -19.88
CA LYS A 192 -11.37 -9.87 -20.37
C LYS A 192 -10.08 -10.66 -20.66
N GLY A 193 -8.97 -9.99 -20.96
CA GLY A 193 -7.67 -10.60 -21.26
C GLY A 193 -6.77 -10.79 -20.03
N CYS A 194 -5.47 -10.58 -20.23
CA CYS A 194 -4.44 -10.61 -19.19
C CYS A 194 -3.74 -9.26 -19.08
N LEU A 195 -3.37 -8.89 -17.86
CA LEU A 195 -2.49 -7.77 -17.57
C LEU A 195 -1.08 -8.08 -18.06
N ARG A 196 -0.54 -7.16 -18.85
CA ARG A 196 0.80 -7.20 -19.44
C ARG A 196 1.59 -5.98 -18.97
N ILE A 197 2.89 -6.10 -19.08
CA ILE A 197 3.82 -5.02 -18.82
C ILE A 197 4.37 -4.53 -20.16
N GLY A 198 4.26 -3.23 -20.42
CA GLY A 198 4.80 -2.60 -21.62
C GLY A 198 6.27 -2.23 -21.41
N SER A 199 7.15 -3.23 -21.29
CA SER A 199 8.61 -3.05 -21.23
C SER A 199 9.35 -4.39 -21.40
N ASP A 200 10.48 -4.39 -22.10
CA ASP A 200 11.37 -5.55 -22.30
C ASP A 200 12.50 -5.64 -21.25
N ARG A 201 12.38 -4.96 -20.09
CA ARG A 201 13.47 -4.72 -19.12
C ARG A 201 13.56 -5.64 -17.91
N ILE A 202 14.71 -5.49 -17.22
CA ILE A 202 15.04 -6.01 -15.88
C ILE A 202 14.15 -5.33 -14.83
N TRP A 203 13.27 -6.10 -14.20
CA TRP A 203 12.49 -5.62 -13.07
C TRP A 203 13.34 -5.61 -11.80
N PRO A 204 13.18 -4.64 -10.89
CA PRO A 204 13.71 -4.79 -9.55
C PRO A 204 12.98 -5.93 -8.84
N LYS A 205 13.57 -6.42 -7.75
CA LYS A 205 12.88 -7.35 -6.86
C LYS A 205 11.64 -6.66 -6.28
N ILE A 206 10.46 -7.16 -6.63
CA ILE A 206 9.19 -6.53 -6.27
C ILE A 206 8.31 -7.48 -5.46
N ARG A 207 7.65 -6.93 -4.45
CA ARG A 207 6.60 -7.61 -3.71
C ARG A 207 5.25 -7.43 -4.39
N PHE A 208 4.40 -8.45 -4.36
CA PHE A 208 3.07 -8.37 -4.95
C PHE A 208 2.08 -9.33 -4.28
N ASN A 209 0.78 -9.07 -4.42
CA ASN A 209 -0.25 -9.97 -3.91
C ASN A 209 -0.71 -10.95 -5.01
N PRO A 210 -0.34 -12.25 -4.97
CA PRO A 210 -0.74 -13.18 -6.02
C PRO A 210 -2.26 -13.30 -6.17
N HIS A 211 -3.08 -12.99 -5.15
CA HIS A 211 -4.54 -12.97 -5.29
C HIS A 211 -5.06 -11.89 -6.23
N ASN A 212 -4.33 -10.79 -6.40
CA ASN A 212 -4.73 -9.70 -7.30
C ASN A 212 -4.26 -9.94 -8.75
N PHE A 213 -3.18 -10.71 -8.92
CA PHE A 213 -2.63 -11.12 -10.22
C PHE A 213 -3.25 -12.41 -10.76
N HIS A 214 -4.58 -12.47 -10.81
CA HIS A 214 -5.31 -13.64 -11.33
C HIS A 214 -5.42 -13.67 -12.87
N ARG A 215 -5.24 -12.51 -13.53
CA ARG A 215 -5.23 -12.34 -14.98
C ARG A 215 -3.93 -11.66 -15.38
N ILE A 216 -2.82 -12.38 -15.30
CA ILE A 216 -1.46 -11.89 -15.58
C ILE A 216 -0.90 -12.64 -16.79
N GLY A 217 -0.21 -11.92 -17.68
CA GLY A 217 0.48 -12.50 -18.83
C GLY A 217 1.75 -13.24 -18.44
N SER A 218 2.15 -14.24 -19.24
CA SER A 218 3.39 -15.00 -19.01
C SER A 218 4.64 -14.11 -19.05
N ASP A 219 4.61 -13.04 -19.86
CA ASP A 219 5.64 -12.01 -19.96
C ASP A 219 5.94 -11.38 -18.58
N MET A 220 4.89 -10.98 -17.85
CA MET A 220 5.06 -10.42 -16.52
C MET A 220 5.54 -11.46 -15.50
N ILE A 221 5.10 -12.72 -15.60
CA ILE A 221 5.58 -13.81 -14.73
C ILE A 221 7.08 -14.05 -14.95
N SER A 222 7.51 -14.14 -16.21
CA SER A 222 8.94 -14.28 -16.55
C SER A 222 9.75 -13.11 -16.01
N ALA A 223 9.28 -11.87 -16.22
CA ALA A 223 9.98 -10.68 -15.76
C ALA A 223 10.14 -10.65 -14.22
N LEU A 224 9.08 -10.96 -13.47
CA LEU A 224 9.14 -11.03 -12.00
C LEU A 224 10.09 -12.12 -11.51
N PHE A 225 10.10 -13.27 -12.19
CA PHE A 225 10.99 -14.39 -11.84
C PHE A 225 12.45 -14.06 -12.11
N SER A 226 12.76 -13.54 -13.31
CA SER A 226 14.12 -13.14 -13.69
C SER A 226 14.65 -11.99 -12.84
N ALA A 227 13.78 -11.15 -12.28
CA ALA A 227 14.13 -10.11 -11.32
C ALA A 227 14.50 -10.62 -9.91
N GLY A 228 14.37 -11.92 -9.64
CA GLY A 228 14.61 -12.48 -8.30
C GLY A 228 13.53 -12.11 -7.27
N SER A 229 12.31 -11.81 -7.73
CA SER A 229 11.15 -11.67 -6.85
C SER A 229 10.78 -13.02 -6.23
N ASP A 230 10.03 -13.00 -5.13
CA ASP A 230 9.74 -14.22 -4.36
C ASP A 230 9.08 -15.30 -5.25
N PRO A 231 9.69 -16.49 -5.40
CA PRO A 231 9.17 -17.53 -6.29
C PRO A 231 7.82 -18.10 -5.83
N ILE A 232 7.46 -18.01 -4.55
CA ILE A 232 6.21 -18.57 -4.02
C ILE A 232 4.97 -17.91 -4.66
N PRO A 233 4.76 -16.58 -4.56
CA PRO A 233 3.64 -15.92 -5.20
C PRO A 233 3.70 -15.99 -6.73
N ILE A 234 4.90 -16.04 -7.33
CA ILE A 234 5.08 -16.15 -8.79
C ILE A 234 4.56 -17.51 -9.27
N ARG A 235 4.94 -18.62 -8.63
CA ARG A 235 4.44 -19.96 -8.95
C ARG A 235 2.93 -20.05 -8.84
N LYS A 236 2.35 -19.47 -7.77
CA LYS A 236 0.90 -19.40 -7.58
C LYS A 236 0.19 -18.69 -8.75
N CYS A 237 0.80 -17.66 -9.33
CA CYS A 237 0.29 -17.01 -10.55
C CYS A 237 0.49 -17.88 -11.79
N ALA A 238 1.65 -18.51 -11.95
CA ALA A 238 1.99 -19.32 -13.11
C ALA A 238 1.12 -20.57 -13.24
N ASP A 239 0.84 -21.26 -12.12
CA ASP A 239 -0.02 -22.43 -12.07
C ASP A 239 -1.44 -22.14 -12.56
N ARG A 240 -1.96 -20.94 -12.29
CA ARG A 240 -3.32 -20.52 -12.72
C ARG A 240 -3.45 -20.38 -14.23
N ILE A 241 -2.37 -20.03 -14.91
CA ILE A 241 -2.37 -19.85 -16.37
C ILE A 241 -1.69 -21.01 -17.09
N GLY A 242 -1.31 -22.07 -16.37
CA GLY A 242 -0.59 -23.23 -16.93
C GLY A 242 0.82 -22.89 -17.45
N TYR A 243 1.43 -21.82 -16.95
CA TYR A 243 2.77 -21.40 -17.38
C TYR A 243 3.85 -22.13 -16.59
N ARG A 244 4.83 -22.73 -17.28
CA ARG A 244 5.99 -23.37 -16.64
C ARG A 244 7.15 -22.40 -16.54
N ILE A 245 7.57 -22.14 -15.31
CA ILE A 245 8.78 -21.37 -15.01
C ILE A 245 9.96 -22.31 -15.05
N TYR A 246 10.95 -22.02 -15.90
CA TYR A 246 12.20 -22.77 -15.94
C TYR A 246 13.23 -22.08 -15.03
N PRO A 247 13.89 -22.80 -14.11
CA PRO A 247 15.02 -22.24 -13.38
C PRO A 247 16.14 -21.87 -14.37
N HIS A 248 16.76 -20.71 -14.18
CA HIS A 248 17.99 -20.39 -14.89
C HIS A 248 19.11 -21.26 -14.31
N ASN A 249 19.81 -22.00 -15.18
CA ASN A 249 21.02 -22.76 -14.86
C ASN A 249 22.16 -21.85 -14.41
#